data_AF-A0A1E4I0L4-F1
#
_entry.id   AF-A0A1E4I0L4-F1
#
_cell.length_a   1.000
_cell.length_b   1.000
_cell.length_c   1.000
_cell.angle_alpha   90.00
_cell.angle_beta   90.00
_cell.angle_gamma   90.00
#
_symmetry.space_group_name_H-M   'P 1'
#
loop_
_entity.id
_entity.type
_entity.pdbx_description
1 polymer ?
#
loop_
_entity_poly.entity_id
_entity_poly.type
_entity_poly.pdbx_seq_one_letter_code
_entity_poly.pdbx_strand_id
1 'polypeptide(L)'
;MWLVCGIDEEHRFREWDDAADYHRLMVDDWVARHGDDAGAASSLAGLAVGQSSTITFPDPERDATTVEFSLTWERARAGLEVIGAC
;
A
#
# COMPACT_ATOMS: atom_id res chain seq x y z
N MET A 1 3.71 7.20 -13.73
CA MET A 1 4.56 6.16 -13.12
C MET A 1 3.72 5.44 -12.09
N TRP A 2 4.05 4.20 -11.77
CA TRP A 2 3.49 3.53 -10.61
C TRP A 2 4.16 4.07 -9.36
N LEU A 3 3.36 4.33 -8.35
CA LEU A 3 3.78 4.87 -7.07
C LEU A 3 3.42 3.84 -6.00
N VAL A 4 4.41 3.45 -5.22
CA VAL A 4 4.23 2.64 -4.02
C VAL A 4 4.53 3.53 -2.82
N CYS A 5 3.60 3.61 -1.89
CA CYS A 5 3.76 4.32 -0.63
C CYS A 5 3.59 3.37 0.55
N GLY A 6 4.38 3.59 1.59
CA GLY A 6 4.25 2.94 2.90
C GLY A 6 4.46 3.95 4.02
N ILE A 7 4.90 3.47 5.18
CA ILE A 7 5.22 4.31 6.34
C ILE A 7 6.46 5.13 6.03
N ASP A 8 6.27 6.42 5.78
CA ASP A 8 7.34 7.38 5.48
C ASP A 8 8.21 7.05 4.24
N GLU A 9 7.83 6.03 3.46
CA GLU A 9 8.53 5.56 2.26
C GLU A 9 7.69 5.78 1.00
N GLU A 10 8.32 6.30 -0.05
CA GLU A 10 7.71 6.53 -1.36
C GLU A 10 8.66 6.06 -2.47
N HIS A 11 8.18 5.18 -3.34
CA HIS A 11 8.95 4.61 -4.44
C HIS A 11 8.20 4.68 -5.76
N ARG A 12 8.93 5.01 -6.83
CA ARG A 12 8.39 5.16 -8.18
C ARG A 12 8.93 4.09 -9.12
N PHE A 13 8.03 3.47 -9.86
CA PHE A 13 8.32 2.38 -10.79
C PHE A 13 7.71 2.64 -12.16
N ARG A 14 8.45 2.31 -13.22
CA ARG A 14 7.95 2.47 -14.59
C ARG A 14 6.96 1.36 -14.94
N GLU A 15 7.29 0.13 -14.61
CA GLU A 15 6.49 -1.06 -14.88
C GLU A 15 5.59 -1.38 -13.70
N TRP A 16 4.42 -1.96 -13.98
CA TRP A 16 3.46 -2.32 -12.94
C TRP A 16 3.95 -3.50 -12.12
N ASP A 17 4.55 -4.50 -12.75
CA ASP A 17 5.01 -5.72 -12.08
C ASP A 17 6.07 -5.41 -11.01
N ASP A 18 7.06 -4.57 -11.34
CA ASP A 18 8.08 -4.12 -10.38
C ASP A 18 7.44 -3.40 -9.18
N ALA A 19 6.42 -2.57 -9.42
CA ALA A 19 5.71 -1.84 -8.40
C ALA A 19 4.87 -2.77 -7.50
N ALA A 20 4.19 -3.75 -8.11
CA ALA A 20 3.38 -4.72 -7.40
C ALA A 20 4.24 -5.67 -6.55
N ASP A 21 5.38 -6.10 -7.06
CA ASP A 21 6.34 -6.93 -6.33
C ASP A 21 6.95 -6.16 -5.15
N TYR A 22 7.32 -4.89 -5.36
CA TYR A 22 7.80 -4.05 -4.26
C TYR A 22 6.71 -3.80 -3.20
N HIS A 23 5.47 -3.54 -3.62
CA HIS A 23 4.35 -3.37 -2.69
C HIS A 23 4.08 -4.64 -1.87
N ARG A 24 4.16 -5.82 -2.49
CA ARG A 24 4.06 -7.11 -1.78
C ARG A 24 5.19 -7.29 -0.78
N LEU A 25 6.43 -7.01 -1.17
CA LEU A 25 7.58 -7.10 -0.28
C LEU A 25 7.45 -6.19 0.95
N MET A 26 7.00 -4.96 0.75
CA MET A 26 6.80 -3.99 1.83
C MET A 26 5.71 -4.45 2.81
N VAL A 27 4.60 -4.98 2.29
CA VAL A 27 3.51 -5.51 3.11
C VAL A 27 3.93 -6.79 3.82
N ASP A 28 4.61 -7.71 3.16
CA ASP A 28 5.10 -8.96 3.76
C ASP A 28 6.10 -8.67 4.90
N ASP A 29 6.99 -7.70 4.70
CA ASP A 29 7.97 -7.26 5.70
C ASP A 29 7.29 -6.62 6.93
N TRP A 30 6.21 -5.86 6.72
CA TRP A 30 5.35 -5.36 7.80
C TRP A 30 4.66 -6.51 8.57
N VAL A 31 3.99 -7.40 7.85
CA VAL A 31 3.28 -8.55 8.44
C VAL A 31 4.22 -9.48 9.20
N ALA A 32 5.45 -9.68 8.70
CA ALA A 32 6.45 -10.48 9.39
C ALA A 32 6.85 -9.90 10.75
N ARG A 33 6.79 -8.58 10.93
CA ARG A 33 7.15 -7.90 12.20
C ARG A 33 5.96 -7.70 13.13
N HIS A 34 4.77 -7.44 12.60
CA HIS A 34 3.63 -6.96 13.38
C HIS A 34 2.43 -7.91 13.35
N GLY A 35 2.40 -8.88 12.44
CA GLY A 35 1.28 -9.79 12.23
C GLY A 35 0.23 -9.24 11.25
N ASP A 36 -0.72 -10.11 10.89
CA ASP A 36 -1.87 -9.78 10.03
C ASP A 36 -3.14 -10.45 10.55
N ASP A 37 -3.59 -10.05 11.75
CA ASP A 37 -4.78 -10.64 12.38
C ASP A 37 -6.06 -10.46 11.55
N ALA A 38 -6.12 -9.41 10.72
CA ALA A 38 -7.24 -9.12 9.84
C ALA A 38 -7.16 -9.83 8.47
N GLY A 39 -6.03 -10.47 8.15
CA GLY A 39 -5.80 -11.10 6.85
C GLY A 39 -5.75 -10.11 5.68
N ALA A 40 -5.40 -8.85 5.92
CA ALA A 40 -5.42 -7.78 4.94
C ALA A 40 -4.43 -8.03 3.78
N ALA A 41 -3.29 -8.69 4.05
CA ALA A 41 -2.30 -9.02 3.04
C ALA A 41 -2.81 -10.03 1.99
N SER A 42 -3.80 -10.85 2.34
CA SER A 42 -4.39 -11.83 1.41
C SER A 42 -4.99 -11.20 0.15
N SER A 43 -5.40 -9.93 0.23
CA SER A 43 -5.92 -9.16 -0.91
C SER A 43 -4.88 -8.94 -2.03
N LEU A 44 -3.58 -8.97 -1.71
CA LEU A 44 -2.49 -8.80 -2.69
C LEU A 44 -2.29 -10.01 -3.60
N ALA A 45 -2.68 -11.21 -3.15
CA ALA A 45 -2.55 -12.42 -3.94
C ALA A 45 -3.45 -12.41 -5.18
N GLY A 46 -4.55 -11.64 -5.14
CA GLY A 46 -5.50 -11.48 -6.25
C GLY A 46 -5.32 -10.23 -7.09
N LEU A 47 -4.23 -9.46 -6.89
CA LEU A 47 -4.06 -8.17 -7.53
C LEU A 47 -3.84 -8.31 -9.05
N ALA A 48 -4.78 -7.79 -9.84
CA ALA A 48 -4.72 -7.85 -11.30
C ALA A 48 -3.73 -6.83 -11.89
N VAL A 49 -3.12 -7.16 -13.03
CA VAL A 49 -2.17 -6.30 -13.75
C VAL A 49 -2.80 -4.94 -14.04
N GLY A 50 -2.10 -3.86 -13.67
CA GLY A 50 -2.56 -2.49 -13.84
C GLY A 50 -3.61 -2.03 -12.81
N GLN A 51 -3.90 -2.83 -11.79
CA GLN A 51 -4.79 -2.44 -10.71
C GLN A 51 -4.03 -1.66 -9.63
N SER A 52 -4.69 -0.64 -9.06
CA SER A 52 -4.26 0.00 -7.82
C SER A 52 -4.67 -0.83 -6.60
N SER A 53 -3.95 -0.66 -5.50
CA SER A 53 -4.19 -1.32 -4.22
C SER A 53 -4.00 -0.32 -3.08
N THR A 54 -4.82 -0.43 -2.05
CA THR A 54 -4.60 0.24 -0.76
C THR A 54 -4.92 -0.77 0.34
N ILE A 55 -3.97 -0.94 1.27
CA ILE A 55 -4.06 -1.87 2.38
C ILE A 55 -3.75 -1.11 3.65
N THR A 56 -4.53 -1.39 4.67
CA THR A 56 -4.46 -0.68 5.95
C THR A 56 -4.28 -1.69 7.08
N PHE A 57 -3.31 -1.45 7.93
CA PHE A 57 -3.03 -2.23 9.14
C PHE A 57 -3.26 -1.39 10.39
N PRO A 58 -3.65 -1.99 11.52
CA PRO A 58 -3.59 -1.30 12.81
C PRO A 58 -2.13 -0.97 13.15
N ASP A 59 -1.89 0.24 13.67
CA ASP A 59 -0.59 0.66 14.18
C ASP A 59 -0.35 0.02 15.58
N PRO A 60 0.67 -0.85 15.74
CA PRO A 60 0.93 -1.52 16.99
C PRO A 60 1.55 -0.61 18.07
N GLU A 61 2.12 0.52 17.68
CA GLU A 61 2.73 1.50 18.60
C GLU A 61 1.73 2.59 19.02
N ARG A 62 0.65 2.79 18.26
CA ARG A 62 -0.34 3.84 18.50
C ARG A 62 -1.76 3.29 18.43
N ASP A 63 -2.34 3.10 19.62
CA ASP A 63 -3.74 2.67 19.77
C ASP A 63 -4.68 3.58 18.97
N ALA A 64 -5.53 2.97 18.14
CA ALA A 64 -6.48 3.61 17.22
C ALA A 64 -5.90 4.36 15.99
N THR A 65 -4.61 4.20 15.67
CA THR A 65 -4.04 4.68 14.39
C THR A 65 -3.92 3.52 13.40
N THR A 66 -3.92 3.83 12.11
CA THR A 66 -3.68 2.84 11.06
C THR A 66 -2.52 3.23 10.17
N VAL A 67 -1.76 2.23 9.76
CA VAL A 67 -0.71 2.31 8.77
C VAL A 67 -1.28 1.96 7.41
N GLU A 68 -1.04 2.80 6.41
CA GLU A 68 -1.47 2.57 5.03
C GLU A 68 -0.29 2.23 4.12
N PHE A 69 -0.46 1.18 3.31
CA PHE A 69 0.38 0.88 2.16
C PHE A 69 -0.46 1.00 0.90
N SER A 70 0.01 1.74 -0.09
CA SER A 70 -0.71 1.93 -1.35
C SER A 70 0.17 1.74 -2.58
N LEU A 71 -0.44 1.16 -3.62
CA LEU A 71 0.07 1.08 -4.98
C LEU A 71 -0.91 1.80 -5.88
N THR A 72 -0.47 2.85 -6.56
CA THR A 72 -1.35 3.61 -7.45
C THR A 72 -0.60 4.17 -8.65
N TRP A 73 -1.31 4.45 -9.72
CA TRP A 73 -0.74 5.23 -10.82
C TRP A 73 -0.71 6.71 -10.43
N GLU A 74 0.41 7.41 -10.65
CA GLU A 74 0.59 8.82 -10.21
C GLU A 74 -0.55 9.76 -10.64
N ARG A 75 -1.13 9.58 -11.84
CA ARG A 75 -2.26 10.40 -12.27
C ARG A 75 -3.53 10.17 -11.45
N ALA A 76 -3.70 8.98 -10.88
CA ALA A 76 -4.82 8.67 -9.98
C ALA A 76 -4.60 9.27 -8.58
N ARG A 77 -3.35 9.41 -8.11
CA ARG A 77 -3.06 10.02 -6.80
C ARG A 77 -3.38 11.51 -6.73
N ALA A 78 -3.08 12.26 -7.79
CA ALA A 78 -3.45 13.68 -7.87
C ALA A 78 -4.98 13.93 -7.77
N GLY A 79 -5.80 12.91 -8.07
CA GLY A 79 -7.25 12.95 -7.84
C GLY A 79 -7.69 12.56 -6.42
N LEU A 80 -6.86 11.79 -5.69
CA LEU A 80 -7.09 11.37 -4.31
C LEU A 80 -6.77 12.49 -3.29
N GLU A 81 -5.78 13.34 -3.58
CA GLU A 81 -5.43 14.51 -2.75
C GLU A 81 -6.57 15.56 -2.64
N VAL A 82 -7.58 15.49 -3.51
CA VAL A 82 -8.75 16.38 -3.49
C VAL A 82 -9.88 15.85 -2.58
N ILE A 83 -9.82 14.58 -2.13
CA ILE A 83 -10.88 13.93 -1.32
C ILE A 83 -10.43 13.66 0.12
N GLY A 84 -9.44 14.42 0.61
CA GLY A 84 -8.84 14.25 1.94
C GLY A 84 -8.79 15.53 2.76
N ALA A 85 -9.85 16.34 2.76
CA ALA A 85 -10.05 17.43 3.71
C ALA A 85 -11.54 17.72 3.88
N CYS A 86 -12.20 17.06 4.83
CA CYS A 86 -13.45 17.49 5.47
C CYS A 86 -13.47 16.96 6.90
#